data_AF-A0A0B7C389-F1
#
_entry.id   AF-A0A0B7C389-F1
#
_cell.length_a   1.000
_cell.length_b   1.000
_cell.length_c   1.000
_cell.angle_alpha   90.00
_cell.angle_beta   90.00
_cell.angle_gamma   90.00
#
_symmetry.space_group_name_H-M   'P 1'
#
loop_
_entity.id
_entity.type
_entity.pdbx_description
1 polymer ?
#
loop_
_entity_poly.entity_id
_entity_poly.type
_entity_poly.pdbx_seq_one_letter_code
_entity_poly.pdbx_strand_id
1 'polypeptide(L)'
;HEFAEILLNYFRARHQLLSAEEDVKSLQKDYTILQTELWITHVKSVTIQGQCSDQVRVSKTHTYDQCELNTDAVSKMNAVLENIRKQCAEHLA
;
A
#
# COMPACT_ATOMS: atom_id res chain seq x y z
N HIS A 1 -30.06 15.63 36.72
CA HIS A 1 -30.47 15.14 35.38
C HIS A 1 -29.47 15.61 34.33
N GLU A 2 -29.29 16.93 34.14
CA GLU A 2 -28.38 17.51 33.14
C GLU A 2 -26.90 17.09 33.26
N PHE A 3 -26.31 17.15 34.45
CA PHE A 3 -24.90 16.75 34.65
C PHE A 3 -24.65 15.27 34.30
N ALA A 4 -25.60 14.39 34.64
CA ALA A 4 -25.49 12.96 34.33
C ALA A 4 -25.58 12.71 32.81
N GLU A 5 -26.42 13.46 32.10
CA GLU A 5 -26.52 13.40 30.64
C GLU A 5 -25.23 13.88 29.96
N ILE A 6 -24.63 14.97 30.46
CA ILE A 6 -23.34 15.47 29.96
C ILE A 6 -22.25 14.41 30.14
N LEU A 7 -22.15 13.78 31.31
CA LEU A 7 -21.17 12.73 31.58
C LEU A 7 -21.37 11.51 30.67
N LEU A 8 -22.61 11.08 30.47
CA LEU A 8 -22.94 9.97 29.58
C LEU A 8 -22.57 10.28 28.12
N ASN A 9 -22.87 11.50 27.67
CA ASN A 9 -22.53 11.95 26.32
C ASN A 9 -21.02 12.04 26.13
N TYR A 10 -20.29 12.59 27.10
CA TYR A 10 -18.82 12.62 27.08
C TYR A 10 -18.23 11.20 26.99
N PHE A 11 -18.73 10.28 27.81
CA PHE A 11 -18.24 8.91 27.82
C PHE A 11 -18.47 8.20 26.48
N ARG A 12 -19.67 8.38 25.88
CA ARG A 12 -19.99 7.86 24.55
C ARG A 12 -19.09 8.46 23.47
N ALA A 13 -18.93 9.78 23.45
CA ALA A 13 -18.08 10.46 22.48
C ALA A 13 -16.62 10.01 22.60
N ARG A 14 -16.12 9.86 23.82
CA ARG A 14 -14.76 9.33 24.07
C ARG A 14 -14.59 7.91 23.53
N HIS A 15 -15.57 7.04 23.77
CA HIS A 15 -15.53 5.66 23.25
C HIS A 15 -15.56 5.62 21.71
N GLN A 16 -16.40 6.44 21.09
CA GLN A 16 -16.48 6.55 19.63
C GLN A 16 -15.16 7.07 19.04
N LEU A 17 -14.56 8.09 19.66
CA LEU A 17 -13.26 8.61 19.23
C LEU A 17 -12.16 7.55 19.32
N LEU A 18 -12.09 6.81 20.41
CA LEU A 18 -11.11 5.73 20.56
C LEU A 18 -11.27 4.63 19.50
N SER A 19 -12.51 4.25 19.21
CA SER A 19 -12.80 3.29 18.14
C SER A 19 -12.35 3.82 16.77
N ALA A 20 -12.68 5.07 16.46
CA ALA A 20 -12.28 5.71 15.21
C ALA A 20 -10.75 5.79 15.05
N GLU A 21 -10.03 6.09 16.15
CA GLU A 21 -8.57 6.09 16.15
C GLU A 21 -7.98 4.70 15.87
N GLU A 22 -8.59 3.63 16.39
CA GLU A 22 -8.19 2.25 16.11
C GLU A 22 -8.44 1.88 14.64
N ASP A 23 -9.60 2.25 14.10
CA ASP A 23 -9.96 2.00 12.69
C ASP A 23 -9.00 2.71 11.74
N VAL A 24 -8.68 3.99 12.00
CA VAL A 24 -7.70 4.75 11.21
C VAL A 24 -6.30 4.12 11.30
N LYS A 25 -5.87 3.66 12.47
CA LYS A 25 -4.59 2.95 12.62
C LYS A 25 -4.55 1.66 11.80
N SER A 26 -5.65 0.91 11.76
CA SER A 26 -5.75 -0.29 10.91
C SER A 26 -5.60 0.08 9.43
N LEU A 27 -6.31 1.11 8.96
CA LEU A 27 -6.21 1.58 7.57
C LEU A 27 -4.80 2.07 7.22
N GLN A 28 -4.09 2.74 8.14
CA GLN A 28 -2.70 3.15 7.94
C GLN A 28 -1.75 1.95 7.81
N LYS A 29 -2.00 0.88 8.55
CA LYS A 29 -1.24 -0.36 8.41
C LYS A 29 -1.50 -1.01 7.05
N ASP A 30 -2.75 -1.08 6.62
CA ASP A 30 -3.11 -1.62 5.30
C ASP A 30 -2.47 -0.81 4.17
N TYR A 31 -2.46 0.52 4.30
CA TYR A 31 -1.74 1.40 3.37
C TYR A 31 -0.24 1.09 3.31
N THR A 32 0.40 0.88 4.46
CA THR A 32 1.83 0.55 4.54
C THR A 32 2.13 -0.80 3.88
N ILE A 33 1.25 -1.78 4.02
CA ILE A 33 1.38 -3.08 3.35
C ILE A 33 1.30 -2.89 1.83
N LEU A 34 0.28 -2.19 1.34
CA LEU A 34 0.11 -1.95 -0.09
C LEU A 34 1.29 -1.18 -0.72
N GLN A 35 1.95 -0.30 0.04
CA GLN A 35 3.18 0.37 -0.41
C GLN A 35 4.29 -0.63 -0.74
N THR A 36 4.39 -1.75 -0.01
CA THR A 36 5.40 -2.79 -0.30
C THR A 36 5.08 -3.59 -1.55
N GLU A 37 3.82 -3.59 -1.98
CA GLU A 37 3.31 -4.32 -3.15
C GLU A 37 3.25 -3.47 -4.43
N LEU A 38 3.64 -2.19 -4.35
CA LEU A 38 3.58 -1.23 -5.45
C LEU A 38 4.41 -1.63 -6.66
N TRP A 39 5.58 -2.22 -6.44
CA TRP A 39 6.52 -2.55 -7.50
C TRP A 39 6.67 -4.06 -7.62
N ILE A 40 6.30 -4.59 -8.77
CA ILE A 40 6.55 -5.98 -9.13
C ILE A 40 7.89 -6.02 -9.86
N THR A 41 8.86 -6.73 -9.28
CA THR A 41 10.19 -6.86 -9.90
C THR A 41 10.32 -8.24 -10.54
N HIS A 42 10.68 -8.24 -11.82
CA HIS A 42 10.94 -9.44 -12.60
C HIS A 42 12.40 -9.48 -13.00
N VAL A 43 13.09 -10.55 -12.62
CA VAL A 43 14.43 -10.82 -13.14
C VAL A 43 14.28 -11.34 -14.57
N LYS A 44 14.87 -10.64 -15.54
CA LYS A 44 14.93 -11.05 -16.94
C LYS A 44 16.35 -11.41 -17.30
N SER A 45 16.51 -12.36 -18.21
CA SER A 45 17.81 -12.75 -18.75
C SER A 45 17.74 -12.92 -20.26
N VAL A 46 18.70 -12.34 -20.96
CA VAL A 46 18.83 -12.42 -22.41
C VAL A 46 20.18 -13.03 -22.73
N THR A 47 20.18 -14.12 -23.49
CA THR A 47 21.40 -14.77 -23.96
C THR A 47 21.60 -14.44 -25.42
N ILE A 48 22.71 -13.77 -25.72
CA ILE A 48 23.12 -13.41 -27.07
C ILE A 48 24.18 -14.42 -27.50
N GLN A 49 24.02 -14.99 -28.69
CA GLN A 49 25.01 -15.87 -29.30
C GLN A 49 25.60 -15.20 -30.54
N GLY A 50 26.89 -15.35 -30.74
CA GLY A 50 27.61 -14.91 -31.91
C GLY A 50 28.57 -15.98 -32.39
N GLN A 51 29.05 -15.84 -33.63
CA GLN A 51 30.12 -16.67 -34.16
C GLN A 51 31.33 -15.78 -34.43
N CYS A 52 32.46 -16.14 -33.86
CA CYS A 52 33.73 -15.48 -34.09
C CYS A 52 34.30 -15.86 -35.47
N SER A 53 35.24 -15.07 -35.99
CA SER A 53 35.84 -15.31 -37.30
C SER A 53 36.62 -16.63 -37.40
N ASP A 54 36.98 -17.22 -36.27
CA ASP A 54 37.59 -18.56 -36.13
C ASP A 54 36.56 -19.70 -36.09
N GLN A 55 35.30 -19.41 -36.43
CA GLN A 55 34.15 -20.33 -36.40
C GLN A 55 33.72 -20.77 -34.98
N VAL A 56 34.31 -20.23 -33.92
CA VAL A 56 33.92 -20.53 -32.54
C VAL A 56 32.60 -19.84 -32.21
N ARG A 57 31.64 -20.59 -31.66
CA ARG A 57 30.40 -20.03 -31.13
C ARG A 57 30.64 -19.46 -29.74
N VAL A 58 30.36 -18.17 -29.57
CA VAL A 58 30.42 -17.48 -28.28
C VAL A 58 29.02 -17.13 -27.82
N SER A 59 28.79 -17.15 -26.51
CA SER A 59 27.54 -16.70 -25.91
C SER A 59 27.81 -15.78 -24.72
N LYS A 60 26.91 -14.82 -24.51
CA LYS A 60 26.91 -13.96 -23.33
C LYS A 60 25.48 -13.81 -22.82
N THR A 61 25.29 -14.09 -21.54
CA THR A 61 24.02 -13.84 -20.86
C THR A 61 24.08 -12.49 -20.15
N HIS A 62 23.04 -11.70 -20.33
CA HIS A 62 22.83 -10.44 -19.61
C HIS A 62 21.56 -10.56 -18.77
N THR A 63 21.67 -10.28 -17.48
CA THR A 63 20.57 -10.34 -16.51
C THR A 63 20.28 -8.93 -16.02
N TYR A 64 19.01 -8.57 -15.96
CA TYR A 64 18.55 -7.26 -15.50
C TYR A 64 17.19 -7.40 -14.80
N ASP A 65 16.91 -6.44 -13.92
CA ASP A 65 15.63 -6.35 -13.24
C ASP A 65 14.69 -5.44 -14.03
N GLN A 66 13.48 -5.92 -14.27
CA GLN A 66 12.39 -5.16 -14.85
C GLN A 66 11.36 -4.89 -13.75
N CYS A 67 11.10 -3.61 -13.48
CA CYS A 67 10.08 -3.20 -12.52
C CYS A 67 8.79 -2.81 -13.24
N GLU A 68 7.67 -3.32 -12.76
CA GLU A 68 6.32 -2.98 -13.24
C GLU A 68 5.51 -2.41 -12.08
N LEU A 69 4.75 -1.35 -12.35
CA LEU A 69 3.86 -0.76 -11.36
C LEU A 69 2.63 -1.63 -11.20
N ASN A 70 2.33 -2.04 -9.98
CA ASN A 70 1.13 -2.79 -9.63
C ASN A 70 -0.09 -1.87 -9.58
N THR A 71 -0.84 -1.81 -10.68
CA THR A 71 -2.03 -0.95 -10.81
C THR A 71 -3.15 -1.34 -9.85
N ASP A 72 -3.24 -2.61 -9.46
CA ASP A 72 -4.20 -3.09 -8.46
C ASP A 72 -3.83 -2.57 -7.06
N ALA A 73 -2.56 -2.67 -6.65
CA ALA A 73 -2.08 -2.10 -5.40
C ALA A 73 -2.32 -0.58 -5.34
N VAL A 74 -2.06 0.15 -6.43
CA VAL A 74 -2.35 1.60 -6.52
C VAL A 74 -3.85 1.88 -6.35
N SER A 75 -4.71 1.09 -6.99
CA SER A 75 -6.17 1.26 -6.89
C SER A 75 -6.66 1.02 -5.46
N LYS A 76 -6.16 -0.04 -4.81
CA LYS A 76 -6.44 -0.34 -3.40
C LYS A 76 -5.91 0.74 -2.46
N MET A 77 -4.71 1.28 -2.70
CA MET A 77 -4.16 2.38 -1.90
C MET A 77 -5.04 3.62 -1.96
N ASN A 78 -5.52 3.97 -3.16
CA ASN A 78 -6.46 5.09 -3.30
C ASN A 78 -7.74 4.85 -2.51
N ALA A 79 -8.30 3.64 -2.54
CA ALA A 79 -9.49 3.31 -1.76
C ALA A 79 -9.26 3.43 -0.24
N VAL A 80 -8.09 2.98 0.25
CA VAL A 80 -7.72 3.11 1.67
C VAL A 80 -7.56 4.58 2.08
N LEU A 81 -6.88 5.39 1.26
CA LEU A 81 -6.72 6.83 1.53
C LEU A 81 -8.07 7.56 1.54
N GLU A 82 -8.96 7.23 0.62
CA GLU A 82 -10.33 7.75 0.60
C GLU A 82 -11.12 7.34 1.84
N ASN A 83 -10.94 6.11 2.32
CA ASN A 83 -11.58 5.65 3.54
C ASN A 83 -11.05 6.39 4.78
N ILE A 84 -9.73 6.55 4.91
CA ILE A 84 -9.11 7.36 5.98
C ILE A 84 -9.69 8.77 5.98
N ARG A 85 -9.79 9.41 4.80
CA ARG A 85 -10.35 10.76 4.67
C ARG A 85 -11.79 10.83 5.17
N LYS A 86 -12.62 9.83 4.82
CA LYS A 86 -14.02 9.75 5.28
C LYS A 86 -14.12 9.58 6.79
N GLN A 87 -13.36 8.64 7.35
CA GLN A 87 -13.31 8.41 8.80
C GLN A 87 -12.89 9.66 9.57
N CYS A 88 -11.85 10.37 9.10
CA CYS A 88 -11.46 11.64 9.70
C CYS A 88 -12.57 12.71 9.59
N ALA A 89 -13.27 12.80 8.46
CA ALA A 89 -14.34 13.78 8.27
C ALA A 89 -15.58 13.49 9.14
N GLU A 90 -15.93 12.21 9.34
CA GLU A 90 -17.08 11.78 10.15
C GLU A 90 -16.86 11.99 11.65
N HIS A 91 -15.60 11.94 12.10
CA HIS A 91 -15.27 12.01 13.53
C HIS A 91 -14.65 13.35 13.99
N LEU A 92 -14.25 14.22 13.07
CA LEU A 92 -13.71 15.57 13.38
C LEU A 92 -14.69 16.72 13.04
N ALA A 93 -15.83 16.42 12.41
CA ALA A 93 -16.91 17.39 12.15
C ALA A 93 -17.89 17.46 13.34
#